data_AF-A0A9J5XY31-F1
#
_entry.id   AF-A0A9J5XY31-F1
#
_cell.length_a   1.000
_cell.length_b   1.000
_cell.length_c   1.000
_cell.angle_alpha   90.00
_cell.angle_beta   90.00
_cell.angle_gamma   90.00
#
_symmetry.space_group_name_H-M   'P 1'
#
loop_
_entity.id
_entity.type
_entity.pdbx_description
1 polymer ?
#
loop_
_entity_poly.entity_id
_entity_poly.type
_entity_poly.pdbx_seq_one_letter_code
_entity_poly.pdbx_strand_id
1 'polypeptide(L)'
;MEQKLANYASWWGHQQQVSCELVHSRGDYGENLFWGSGKDWKPSDAVTMWAKERPYYDYKSNSCKKNEQCLHYTQIIWKQSTRVGCAKVLCKTGDTLISCNYDPHGNVVGEKPF
;
A
#
# COMPACT_ATOMS: atom_id res chain seq x y z
N MET A 1 -10.11 11.37 2.83
CA MET A 1 -8.65 11.18 2.80
C MET A 1 -8.07 11.96 3.97
N GLU A 2 -7.19 11.35 4.75
CA GLU A 2 -6.57 11.97 5.93
C GLU A 2 -5.30 12.72 5.54
N GLN A 3 -5.28 14.04 5.73
CA GLN A 3 -4.20 14.90 5.24
C GLN A 3 -2.85 14.56 5.89
N LYS A 4 -2.85 14.22 7.19
CA LYS A 4 -1.63 13.83 7.91
C LYS A 4 -0.96 12.61 7.27
N LEU A 5 -1.77 11.59 6.93
CA LEU A 5 -1.27 10.37 6.29
C LEU A 5 -0.81 10.63 4.86
N ALA A 6 -1.52 11.47 4.10
CA ALA A 6 -1.11 11.84 2.74
C ALA A 6 0.24 12.60 2.74
N ASN A 7 0.44 13.50 3.71
CA ASN A 7 1.71 14.20 3.88
C ASN A 7 2.85 13.23 4.24
N TYR A 8 2.58 12.27 5.12
CA TYR A 8 3.56 11.23 5.48
C TYR A 8 3.91 10.35 4.26
N ALA A 9 2.90 9.89 3.51
CA ALA A 9 3.09 9.13 2.27
C ALA A 9 3.95 9.90 1.24
N SER A 10 3.70 11.21 1.11
CA SER A 10 4.46 12.08 0.21
C SER A 10 5.91 12.23 0.69
N TRP A 11 6.12 12.54 1.97
CA TRP A 11 7.44 12.68 2.56
C TRP A 11 8.30 11.43 2.35
N TRP A 12 7.75 10.25 2.63
CA TRP A 12 8.47 8.99 2.44
C TRP A 12 8.68 8.64 0.97
N GLY A 13 7.64 8.79 0.13
CA GLY A 13 7.75 8.52 -1.30
C GLY A 13 8.83 9.37 -1.99
N HIS A 14 9.03 10.61 -1.54
CA HIS A 14 10.11 11.47 -2.05
C HIS A 14 11.52 10.99 -1.66
N GLN A 15 11.68 10.21 -0.58
CA GLN A 15 12.98 9.58 -0.25
C GLN A 15 13.39 8.55 -1.31
N GLN A 16 12.40 7.91 -1.95
CA GLN A 16 12.61 6.90 -2.98
C GLN A 16 12.60 7.47 -4.41
N GLN A 17 12.53 8.80 -4.57
CA GLN A 17 12.32 9.44 -5.87
C GLN A 17 13.46 9.18 -6.88
N VAL A 18 14.66 8.80 -6.42
CA VAL A 18 15.79 8.54 -7.31
C VAL A 18 15.55 7.28 -8.16
N SER A 19 15.20 6.16 -7.54
CA SER A 19 15.09 4.83 -8.17
C SER A 19 13.68 4.23 -8.15
N CYS A 20 12.72 4.87 -7.49
CA CYS A 20 11.35 4.37 -7.37
C CYS A 20 11.26 3.04 -6.61
N GLU A 21 12.15 2.85 -5.62
CA GLU A 21 12.23 1.63 -4.83
C GLU A 21 10.99 1.37 -3.96
N LEU A 22 10.55 0.11 -3.93
CA LEU A 22 9.45 -0.36 -3.09
C LEU A 22 9.95 -0.72 -1.69
N VAL A 23 10.42 0.30 -0.96
CA VAL A 23 10.90 0.15 0.42
C VAL A 23 9.91 0.77 1.38
N HIS A 24 9.47 -0.01 2.36
CA HIS A 24 8.55 0.46 3.39
C HIS A 24 9.19 1.47 4.33
N SER A 25 8.41 2.46 4.77
CA SER A 25 8.85 3.54 5.66
C SER A 25 9.20 3.10 7.07
N ARG A 26 8.76 1.91 7.48
CA ARG A 26 8.91 1.34 8.85
C ARG A 26 8.34 2.24 9.95
N GLY A 27 7.37 3.11 9.62
CA GLY A 27 6.63 3.90 10.60
C GLY A 27 5.49 3.12 11.26
N ASP A 28 4.73 3.80 12.12
CA ASP A 28 3.62 3.22 12.89
C ASP A 28 2.33 3.00 12.08
N TYR A 29 2.33 3.38 10.80
CA TYR A 29 1.19 3.25 9.90
C TYR A 29 1.26 1.97 9.09
N GLY A 30 0.09 1.43 8.73
CA GLY A 30 0.00 0.45 7.66
C GLY A 30 0.43 1.11 6.35
N GLU A 31 0.95 0.34 5.40
CA GLU A 31 1.48 0.91 4.16
C GLU A 31 1.34 -0.06 2.99
N ASN A 32 0.76 0.42 1.90
CA ASN A 32 0.81 -0.25 0.61
C ASN A 32 1.63 0.60 -0.36
N LEU A 33 2.52 -0.06 -1.10
CA LEU A 33 3.37 0.58 -2.11
C LEU A 33 3.04 0.02 -3.49
N PHE A 34 3.20 0.87 -4.50
CA PHE A 34 2.98 0.51 -5.89
C PHE A 34 4.02 1.20 -6.76
N TRP A 35 4.60 0.44 -7.69
CA TRP A 35 5.46 0.94 -8.74
C TRP A 35 4.81 0.63 -10.08
N GLY A 36 4.85 1.60 -10.99
CA GLY A 36 4.41 1.40 -12.36
C GLY A 36 5.25 2.24 -13.31
N SER A 37 5.60 1.66 -14.46
CA SER A 37 6.44 2.35 -15.44
C SER A 37 5.71 3.51 -16.11
N GLY A 38 6.41 4.63 -16.28
CA GLY A 38 5.85 5.87 -16.79
C GLY A 38 5.01 6.65 -15.78
N LYS A 39 4.43 7.77 -16.23
CA LYS A 39 3.82 8.80 -15.37
C LYS A 39 2.31 8.73 -15.23
N ASP A 40 1.62 7.88 -16.00
CA ASP A 40 0.17 7.97 -16.19
C ASP A 40 -0.64 7.17 -15.16
N TRP A 41 0.03 6.43 -14.27
CA TRP A 41 -0.59 5.67 -13.19
C TRP A 41 -1.35 6.57 -12.22
N LYS A 42 -2.57 6.18 -11.87
CA LYS A 42 -3.41 6.86 -10.89
C LYS A 42 -3.42 6.07 -9.58
N PRO A 43 -3.66 6.73 -8.43
CA PRO A 43 -3.87 6.04 -7.16
C PRO A 43 -4.96 4.94 -7.22
N SER A 44 -6.01 5.14 -8.02
CA SER A 44 -7.06 4.14 -8.23
C SER A 44 -6.55 2.86 -8.91
N ASP A 45 -5.55 2.97 -9.78
CA ASP A 45 -4.98 1.81 -10.48
C ASP A 45 -4.17 0.96 -9.51
N ALA A 46 -3.38 1.61 -8.63
CA ALA A 46 -2.67 0.94 -7.54
C ALA A 46 -3.63 0.19 -6.60
N VAL A 47 -4.70 0.86 -6.16
CA VAL A 47 -5.74 0.22 -5.30
C VAL A 47 -6.40 -0.95 -6.02
N THR A 48 -6.67 -0.83 -7.32
CA THR A 48 -7.23 -1.93 -8.12
C THR A 48 -6.28 -3.12 -8.19
N MET A 49 -4.97 -2.88 -8.34
CA MET A 49 -3.97 -3.94 -8.38
C MET A 49 -3.81 -4.65 -7.04
N TRP A 50 -3.76 -3.90 -5.93
CA TRP A 50 -3.77 -4.48 -4.59
C TRP A 50 -5.07 -5.28 -4.33
N ALA A 51 -6.23 -4.79 -4.78
CA ALA A 51 -7.49 -5.50 -4.64
C ALA A 51 -7.57 -6.81 -5.46
N LYS A 52 -6.82 -6.91 -6.57
CA LYS A 52 -6.71 -8.14 -7.38
C LYS A 52 -6.02 -9.28 -6.63
N GLU A 53 -5.43 -9.03 -5.46
CA GLU A 53 -4.91 -10.10 -4.62
C GLU A 53 -5.99 -10.85 -3.82
N ARG A 54 -7.23 -10.38 -3.81
CA ARG A 54 -8.38 -11.06 -3.17
C ARG A 54 -8.43 -12.58 -3.38
N PRO A 55 -8.35 -13.14 -4.60
CA PRO A 55 -8.38 -14.59 -4.82
C PRO A 55 -7.21 -15.34 -4.18
N TYR A 56 -6.14 -14.65 -3.77
CA TYR A 56 -4.97 -15.23 -3.13
C TYR A 56 -5.03 -15.24 -1.61
N TYR A 57 -6.01 -14.56 -1.01
CA TYR A 57 -6.23 -14.63 0.42
C TYR A 57 -7.18 -15.78 0.80
N ASP A 58 -6.74 -16.67 1.68
CA ASP A 58 -7.57 -17.72 2.25
C ASP A 58 -8.12 -17.27 3.62
N TYR A 59 -9.42 -16.98 3.64
CA TYR A 59 -10.15 -16.52 4.83
C TYR A 59 -10.23 -17.56 5.95
N LYS A 60 -10.13 -18.86 5.62
CA LYS A 60 -10.18 -19.96 6.60
C LYS A 60 -8.86 -20.02 7.36
N SER A 61 -7.74 -20.07 6.63
CA SER A 61 -6.40 -20.17 7.23
C SER A 61 -5.82 -18.84 7.68
N ASN A 62 -6.43 -17.70 7.31
CA ASN A 62 -5.90 -16.36 7.56
C ASN A 62 -4.50 -16.17 6.95
N SER A 63 -4.30 -16.67 5.73
CA SER A 63 -2.98 -16.65 5.08
C SER A 63 -3.11 -16.43 3.58
N CYS A 64 -2.03 -15.96 2.96
CA CYS A 64 -1.93 -15.99 1.51
C CYS A 64 -1.77 -17.44 1.03
N LYS A 65 -2.27 -17.71 -0.18
CA LYS A 65 -1.98 -18.94 -0.90
C LYS A 65 -0.48 -19.07 -1.13
N LYS A 66 -0.01 -20.32 -1.25
CA LYS A 66 1.40 -20.62 -1.44
C LYS A 66 1.95 -19.89 -2.69
N ASN A 67 3.07 -19.19 -2.51
CA ASN A 67 3.75 -18.40 -3.55
C ASN A 67 2.96 -17.20 -4.09
N GLU A 68 1.89 -16.78 -3.43
CA GLU A 68 1.08 -15.63 -3.83
C GLU A 68 1.18 -14.50 -2.81
N GLN A 69 0.87 -13.28 -3.25
CA GLN A 69 0.76 -12.10 -2.39
C GLN A 69 -0.70 -11.79 -2.10
N CYS A 70 -0.98 -11.39 -0.86
CA CYS A 70 -2.31 -10.95 -0.44
C CYS A 70 -2.31 -9.84 0.60
N LEU A 71 -1.12 -9.39 1.03
CA LEU A 71 -0.98 -8.46 2.14
C LEU A 71 -1.42 -7.04 1.78
N HIS A 72 -1.38 -6.67 0.49
CA HIS A 72 -1.94 -5.39 0.08
C HIS A 72 -3.47 -5.43 0.13
N TYR A 73 -4.07 -6.54 -0.31
CA TYR A 73 -5.51 -6.74 -0.19
C TYR A 73 -5.97 -6.74 1.27
N THR A 74 -5.31 -7.49 2.15
CA THR A 74 -5.70 -7.54 3.57
C THR A 74 -5.56 -6.19 4.25
N GLN A 75 -4.59 -5.36 3.87
CA GLN A 75 -4.50 -3.98 4.34
C GLN A 75 -5.66 -3.10 3.84
N ILE A 76 -6.11 -3.27 2.59
CA ILE A 76 -7.26 -2.51 2.05
C ILE A 76 -8.53 -2.82 2.84
N ILE A 77 -8.77 -4.09 3.16
CA ILE A 77 -9.99 -4.52 3.84
C ILE A 77 -9.86 -4.53 5.37
N TRP A 78 -8.75 -4.03 5.93
CA TRP A 78 -8.48 -4.07 7.36
C TRP A 78 -9.48 -3.21 8.14
N LYS A 79 -10.38 -3.85 8.87
CA LYS A 79 -11.51 -3.23 9.56
C LYS A 79 -11.12 -2.12 10.52
N GLN A 80 -10.00 -2.28 11.22
CA GLN A 80 -9.53 -1.31 12.21
C GLN A 80 -8.87 -0.10 11.56
N SER A 81 -8.44 -0.18 10.29
CA SER A 81 -7.85 0.95 9.58
C SER A 81 -8.94 1.92 9.12
N THR A 82 -9.24 2.92 9.95
CA THR A 82 -10.34 3.86 9.71
C THR A 82 -9.92 5.11 8.92
N ARG A 83 -8.61 5.36 8.81
CA ARG A 83 -8.05 6.50 8.09
C ARG A 83 -7.06 6.03 7.04
N VAL A 84 -7.08 6.72 5.90
CA VAL A 84 -6.17 6.49 4.78
C VAL A 84 -5.75 7.80 4.13
N GLY A 85 -4.46 7.91 3.79
CA GLY A 85 -3.91 9.00 3.00
C GLY A 85 -2.85 8.48 2.04
N CYS A 86 -2.84 8.98 0.81
CA CYS A 86 -1.96 8.48 -0.24
C CYS A 86 -1.20 9.61 -0.92
N ALA A 87 -0.07 9.26 -1.53
CA ALA A 87 0.71 10.15 -2.38
C ALA A 87 1.16 9.44 -3.65
N LYS A 88 1.28 10.21 -4.72
CA LYS A 88 1.90 9.81 -5.98
C LYS A 88 3.17 10.63 -6.17
N VAL A 89 4.28 9.96 -6.45
CA VAL A 89 5.60 10.56 -6.70
C VAL A 89 6.07 10.13 -8.09
N LEU A 90 6.45 11.11 -8.91
CA LEU A 90 7.14 10.86 -10.17
C LEU A 90 8.65 10.77 -9.89
N CYS A 91 9.23 9.62 -10.15
CA CYS A 91 10.64 9.35 -9.93
C CYS A 91 11.51 9.92 -11.05
N LYS A 92 12.81 10.07 -10.78
CA LYS A 92 13.79 10.55 -11.77
C LYS A 92 13.94 9.59 -12.96
N THR A 93 13.57 8.32 -12.78
CA THR A 93 13.49 7.32 -13.86
C THR A 93 12.37 7.61 -14.86
N GLY A 94 11.41 8.47 -14.51
CA GLY A 94 10.18 8.69 -15.28
C GLY A 94 9.02 7.79 -14.87
N ASP A 95 9.24 6.86 -13.93
CA ASP A 95 8.22 5.96 -13.40
C ASP A 95 7.46 6.56 -12.21
N THR A 96 6.35 5.90 -11.85
CA THR A 96 5.47 6.35 -10.77
C THR A 96 5.60 5.44 -9.56
N LEU A 97 5.81 6.05 -8.39
CA LEU A 97 5.62 5.44 -7.07
C LEU A 97 4.32 5.96 -6.46
N ILE A 98 3.46 5.06 -5.97
CA ILE A 98 2.29 5.40 -5.18
C ILE A 98 2.40 4.74 -3.81
N SER A 99 2.21 5.52 -2.75
CA SER A 99 2.14 5.03 -1.38
C SER A 99 0.80 5.40 -0.76
N CYS A 100 0.18 4.48 -0.03
CA CYS A 100 -0.99 4.73 0.80
C CYS A 100 -0.70 4.27 2.23
N ASN A 101 -0.90 5.17 3.20
CA ASN A 101 -0.76 4.88 4.61
C ASN A 101 -2.12 4.74 5.30
N TYR A 102 -2.20 3.81 6.25
CA TYR A 102 -3.41 3.38 6.95
C TYR A 102 -3.24 3.50 8.46
N ASP A 103 -4.25 4.03 9.15
CA ASP A 103 -4.17 4.25 10.60
C ASP A 103 -5.53 3.94 11.29
N PRO A 104 -5.56 3.07 12.32
CA PRO A 104 -4.51 2.14 12.76
C PRO A 104 -3.90 1.24 11.68
N HIS A 105 -2.67 0.77 11.88
CA HIS A 105 -2.01 -0.14 10.94
C HIS A 105 -2.73 -1.49 10.86
N GLY A 106 -2.71 -2.09 9.66
CA GLY A 106 -3.23 -3.42 9.43
C GLY A 106 -2.15 -4.50 9.43
N ASN A 107 -2.54 -5.71 9.01
CA ASN A 107 -1.65 -6.86 8.89
C ASN A 107 -0.93 -7.25 10.20
N VAL A 108 -1.62 -7.09 11.33
CA VAL A 108 -1.14 -7.54 12.63
C VAL A 108 -1.13 -9.07 12.65
N VAL A 109 0.01 -9.64 13.05
CA VAL A 109 0.21 -11.10 13.06
C VAL A 109 -0.80 -11.77 13.99
N GLY A 110 -1.57 -12.71 13.42
CA GLY A 110 -2.58 -13.48 14.15
C GLY A 110 -3.99 -12.86 14.14
N GLU A 111 -4.13 -11.60 13.72
CA GLU A 111 -5.43 -10.95 13.58
C GLU A 111 -6.01 -11.13 12.17
N LYS A 112 -7.34 -11.08 12.06
CA LYS A 112 -8.06 -11.13 10.79
C LYS A 112 -8.43 -9.72 10.34
N PRO A 113 -8.44 -9.44 9.03
CA PRO A 113 -8.81 -8.13 8.50
C PRO A 113 -10.29 -7.74 8.68
N PHE A 114 -11.19 -8.60 9.19
CA PHE A 114 -12.65 -8.40 9.22
C PHE A 114 -13.31 -8.74 10.57
#